data_AF-A0A090N3V6-F1
#
_entry.id   AF-A0A090N3V6-F1
#
_cell.length_a   1.000
_cell.length_b   1.000
_cell.length_c   1.000
_cell.angle_alpha   90.00
_cell.angle_beta   90.00
_cell.angle_gamma   90.00
#
_symmetry.space_group_name_H-M   'P 1'
#
loop_
_entity.id
_entity.type
_entity.pdbx_description
1 polymer ?
#
loop_
_entity_poly.entity_id
_entity_poly.type
_entity_poly.pdbx_seq_one_letter_code
_entity_poly.pdbx_strand_id
1 'polypeptide(L)'
;MYRPISRVVHRPASAARAPHRRTRRRPRASPDRGFGDVRGVDDDRARARERARRAREGIMGRPTGAGGGDDADEITEQMAKMLAKIEEQKKYLIAGADRNANAKEIAYGGAYASMEGEGAFSVDAFRETFALTITDASEERVVFEMEGCSAAFANAFRRIIISEVPTMAIEKVYMINNTSVVPDEVFAHRLGLVPIKADPARFEYRGPNDLANETNTIVLSLHARCHRERLDDGSLGEVVNRSVYSNALQWCPDGSQLPEEERAKYSDFKRSQRESFGEEELGCVHDDILLVKLAPGQEIELECHCVKGIGQEHSKWSPVGTCWYRMVPEITILEPITGADADVFMERCANFNDTHACYACEGKGDKKTVKVVETRGCDLCVERVRELTGEPGWDEKIAVRKHKNHFIFTIESVGQMKPGTIFKEAVKILASKCQNVLSTL
;
A
#
# COMPACT_ATOMS: atom_id res chain seq x y z
N MET A 1 -0.99 52.17 38.19
CA MET A 1 -2.28 51.59 37.77
C MET A 1 -2.09 50.07 37.66
N TYR A 2 -2.54 49.36 38.71
CA TYR A 2 -3.53 48.26 38.66
C TYR A 2 -3.04 47.00 37.92
N ARG A 3 -2.36 46.07 38.62
CA ARG A 3 -2.81 44.96 39.50
C ARG A 3 -3.20 43.66 38.76
N PRO A 4 -2.59 42.51 39.11
CA PRO A 4 -2.98 41.17 38.66
C PRO A 4 -3.99 40.50 39.61
N ILE A 5 -4.81 39.59 39.11
CA ILE A 5 -5.83 38.78 39.81
C ILE A 5 -5.83 37.41 39.12
N SER A 6 -5.85 36.21 39.73
CA SER A 6 -5.75 35.73 41.10
C SER A 6 -5.60 34.19 41.07
N ARG A 7 -4.93 33.64 42.09
CA ARG A 7 -4.94 32.22 42.51
C ARG A 7 -6.36 31.67 42.77
N VAL A 8 -6.58 30.38 42.50
CA VAL A 8 -7.50 29.47 43.25
C VAL A 8 -6.84 28.08 43.25
N VAL A 9 -6.12 27.67 44.30
CA VAL A 9 -6.54 26.88 45.49
C VAL A 9 -6.84 25.39 45.21
N HIS A 10 -5.90 24.54 45.65
CA HIS A 10 -6.13 23.13 45.98
C HIS A 10 -6.95 23.00 47.27
N ARG A 11 -7.87 22.02 47.35
CA ARG A 11 -7.99 21.11 48.50
C ARG A 11 -8.84 19.85 48.18
N PRO A 12 -8.67 18.77 48.97
CA PRO A 12 -9.00 17.38 48.63
C PRO A 12 -10.29 16.86 49.29
N ALA A 13 -10.79 15.72 48.81
CA ALA A 13 -11.68 14.72 49.46
C ALA A 13 -12.27 13.85 48.32
N SER A 14 -12.62 12.57 48.41
CA SER A 14 -12.73 11.60 49.50
C SER A 14 -13.05 10.25 48.86
N ALA A 15 -12.60 9.17 49.47
CA ALA A 15 -13.04 7.81 49.17
C ALA A 15 -14.55 7.61 49.47
N ALA A 16 -15.27 6.91 48.59
CA ALA A 16 -16.30 5.91 48.96
C ALA A 16 -16.96 5.22 47.74
N ARG A 17 -16.69 3.91 47.67
CA ARG A 17 -17.59 2.77 47.37
C ARG A 17 -18.45 2.69 46.09
N ALA A 18 -18.24 1.55 45.43
CA ALA A 18 -18.88 1.00 44.25
C ALA A 18 -20.32 0.49 44.46
N PRO A 19 -21.04 0.22 43.36
CA PRO A 19 -22.06 -0.80 43.30
C PRO A 19 -21.66 -1.99 42.41
N HIS A 20 -21.90 -3.19 42.95
CA HIS A 20 -21.78 -4.49 42.29
C HIS A 20 -22.43 -4.55 40.89
N ARG A 21 -21.69 -5.03 39.89
CA ARG A 21 -22.28 -5.67 38.70
C ARG A 21 -21.66 -7.05 38.45
N ARG A 22 -22.57 -7.98 38.23
CA ARG A 22 -22.41 -9.44 38.14
C ARG A 22 -21.41 -9.87 37.06
N THR A 23 -20.53 -10.78 37.44
CA THR A 23 -19.63 -11.53 36.58
C THR A 23 -20.42 -12.51 35.70
N ARG A 24 -20.44 -12.29 34.38
CA ARG A 24 -20.76 -13.34 33.40
C ARG A 24 -19.44 -13.95 32.90
N ARG A 25 -19.27 -15.25 33.20
CA ARG A 25 -18.13 -16.08 32.77
C ARG A 25 -18.03 -16.09 31.25
N ARG A 26 -16.85 -15.75 30.71
CA ARG A 26 -16.45 -16.10 29.34
C ARG A 26 -16.05 -17.59 29.30
N PRO A 27 -16.42 -18.37 28.27
CA PRO A 27 -15.87 -19.71 28.09
C PRO A 27 -14.40 -19.64 27.70
N ARG A 28 -13.60 -20.54 28.27
CA ARG A 28 -12.19 -20.76 27.94
C ARG A 28 -12.07 -21.29 26.51
N ALA A 29 -11.21 -20.69 25.70
CA ALA A 29 -10.69 -21.34 24.50
C ALA A 29 -9.52 -22.26 24.91
N SER A 30 -9.48 -23.46 24.36
CA SER A 30 -8.31 -24.34 24.38
C SER A 30 -7.91 -24.68 22.93
N PRO A 31 -6.62 -24.99 22.69
CA PRO A 31 -5.95 -24.77 21.42
C PRO A 31 -5.98 -26.00 20.51
N ASP A 32 -5.49 -25.78 19.28
CA ASP A 32 -5.12 -26.76 18.25
C ASP A 32 -6.22 -27.65 17.67
N ARG A 33 -6.63 -27.29 16.45
CA ARG A 33 -6.92 -28.28 15.39
C ARG A 33 -6.32 -27.82 14.08
N GLY A 34 -5.46 -28.68 13.55
CA GLY A 34 -4.73 -28.49 12.31
C GLY A 34 -5.61 -28.51 11.07
N PHE A 35 -4.97 -28.09 9.99
CA PHE A 35 -5.40 -28.06 8.60
C PHE A 35 -6.18 -29.32 8.20
N GLY A 36 -7.41 -29.11 7.74
CA GLY A 36 -8.27 -30.15 7.19
C GLY A 36 -9.36 -29.56 6.31
N ASP A 37 -9.22 -29.82 5.01
CA ASP A 37 -10.22 -29.85 3.95
C ASP A 37 -10.78 -28.53 3.39
N VAL A 38 -10.21 -28.11 2.25
CA VAL A 38 -10.59 -26.93 1.45
C VAL A 38 -11.86 -27.19 0.60
N ARG A 39 -12.38 -28.43 0.55
CA ARG A 39 -13.53 -28.77 -0.32
C ARG A 39 -14.91 -28.48 0.26
N GLY A 40 -15.03 -28.29 1.58
CA GLY A 40 -16.33 -28.02 2.23
C GLY A 40 -16.84 -26.58 2.08
N VAL A 41 -15.93 -25.61 1.95
CA VAL A 41 -16.28 -24.18 1.96
C VAL A 41 -16.86 -23.70 0.64
N ASP A 42 -16.46 -24.31 -0.48
CA ASP A 42 -17.00 -23.99 -1.81
C ASP A 42 -18.42 -24.53 -2.00
N ASP A 43 -18.75 -25.66 -1.37
CA ASP A 43 -20.06 -26.30 -1.49
C ASP A 43 -21.15 -25.55 -0.69
N ASP A 44 -20.77 -24.96 0.46
CA ASP A 44 -21.64 -24.08 1.24
C ASP A 44 -21.84 -22.70 0.56
N ARG A 45 -20.81 -22.18 -0.14
CA ARG A 45 -20.92 -20.95 -0.96
C ARG A 45 -21.83 -21.13 -2.17
N ALA A 46 -21.80 -22.29 -2.83
CA ALA A 46 -22.69 -22.61 -3.93
C ALA A 46 -24.17 -22.67 -3.47
N ARG A 47 -24.43 -23.29 -2.31
CA ARG A 47 -25.78 -23.38 -1.72
C ARG A 47 -26.33 -22.02 -1.25
N ALA A 48 -25.46 -21.13 -0.77
CA ALA A 48 -25.86 -19.76 -0.40
C ALA A 48 -26.23 -18.91 -1.62
N ARG A 49 -25.47 -19.03 -2.73
CA ARG A 49 -25.78 -18.37 -4.02
C ARG A 49 -27.08 -18.88 -4.64
N GLU A 50 -27.32 -20.20 -4.57
CA GLU A 50 -28.57 -20.84 -5.01
C GLU A 50 -29.79 -20.35 -4.20
N ARG A 51 -29.65 -20.18 -2.87
CA ARG A 51 -30.71 -19.65 -2.00
C ARG A 51 -31.01 -18.17 -2.27
N ALA A 52 -29.97 -17.35 -2.49
CA ALA A 52 -30.14 -15.94 -2.86
C ALA A 52 -30.78 -15.79 -4.25
N ARG A 53 -30.47 -16.69 -5.19
CA ARG A 53 -31.10 -16.75 -6.51
C ARG A 53 -32.59 -17.16 -6.43
N ARG A 54 -32.93 -18.18 -5.64
CA ARG A 54 -34.34 -18.59 -5.41
C ARG A 54 -35.16 -17.53 -4.68
N ALA A 55 -34.53 -16.77 -3.78
CA ALA A 55 -35.17 -15.62 -3.14
C ALA A 55 -35.48 -14.48 -4.12
N ARG A 56 -34.65 -14.29 -5.16
CA ARG A 56 -34.91 -13.33 -6.26
C ARG A 56 -35.96 -13.84 -7.25
N GLU A 57 -35.98 -15.12 -7.56
CA GLU A 57 -36.97 -15.74 -8.46
C GLU A 57 -38.38 -15.82 -7.84
N GLY A 58 -38.50 -15.85 -6.50
CA GLY A 58 -39.78 -15.92 -5.79
C GLY A 58 -40.54 -14.60 -5.61
N ILE A 59 -40.00 -13.46 -6.04
CA ILE A 59 -40.57 -12.12 -5.80
C ILE A 59 -41.25 -11.52 -7.06
N MET A 60 -41.19 -12.19 -8.22
CA MET A 60 -41.95 -11.78 -9.40
C MET A 60 -43.38 -12.33 -9.37
N GLY A 61 -44.27 -11.64 -8.67
CA GLY A 61 -45.71 -11.82 -8.80
C GLY A 61 -46.18 -11.46 -10.22
N ARG A 62 -46.83 -12.40 -10.91
CA ARG A 62 -47.43 -12.21 -12.23
C ARG A 62 -48.58 -11.19 -12.15
N PRO A 63 -48.64 -10.13 -12.98
CA PRO A 63 -49.83 -9.29 -13.06
C PRO A 63 -50.90 -10.03 -13.86
N THR A 64 -51.99 -10.41 -13.20
CA THR A 64 -53.23 -10.80 -13.87
C THR A 64 -54.04 -9.55 -14.14
N GLY A 65 -54.05 -9.09 -15.39
CA GLY A 65 -54.87 -7.95 -15.82
C GLY A 65 -54.79 -7.76 -17.32
N ALA A 66 -55.84 -8.20 -18.03
CA ALA A 66 -55.98 -8.06 -19.46
C ALA A 66 -56.35 -6.62 -19.85
N GLY A 67 -55.68 -6.08 -20.87
CA GLY A 67 -56.15 -4.92 -21.65
C GLY A 67 -55.20 -3.73 -21.69
N GLY A 68 -54.29 -3.71 -22.69
CA GLY A 68 -53.39 -2.59 -23.00
C GLY A 68 -51.96 -3.04 -23.28
N GLY A 69 -51.76 -3.82 -24.36
CA GLY A 69 -50.66 -4.78 -24.49
C GLY A 69 -49.34 -4.33 -25.12
N ASP A 70 -49.23 -3.14 -25.72
CA ASP A 70 -47.97 -2.75 -26.40
C ASP A 70 -47.21 -1.64 -25.62
N ASP A 71 -47.90 -0.62 -25.11
CA ASP A 71 -47.25 0.51 -24.42
C ASP A 71 -46.70 0.14 -23.02
N ALA A 72 -47.37 -0.77 -22.30
CA ALA A 72 -46.97 -1.17 -20.95
C ALA A 72 -45.70 -2.05 -20.94
N ASP A 73 -45.57 -2.92 -21.94
CA ASP A 73 -44.41 -3.80 -22.12
C ASP A 73 -43.20 -3.00 -22.60
N GLU A 74 -43.40 -1.99 -23.47
CA GLU A 74 -42.34 -1.08 -23.89
C GLU A 74 -41.80 -0.21 -22.73
N ILE A 75 -42.70 0.29 -21.86
CA ILE A 75 -42.31 1.04 -20.65
C ILE A 75 -41.50 0.17 -19.69
N THR A 76 -41.90 -1.09 -19.49
CA THR A 76 -41.16 -2.00 -18.60
C THR A 76 -39.78 -2.35 -19.15
N GLU A 77 -39.63 -2.53 -20.47
CA GLU A 77 -38.34 -2.76 -21.11
C GLU A 77 -37.42 -1.53 -21.00
N GLN A 78 -37.96 -0.32 -21.21
CA GLN A 78 -37.21 0.92 -21.05
C GLN A 78 -36.75 1.13 -19.61
N MET A 79 -37.62 0.85 -18.63
CA MET A 79 -37.26 0.91 -17.20
C MET A 79 -36.16 -0.10 -16.85
N ALA A 80 -36.23 -1.33 -17.38
CA ALA A 80 -35.20 -2.35 -17.16
C ALA A 80 -33.83 -1.92 -17.74
N LYS A 81 -33.81 -1.37 -18.95
CA LYS A 81 -32.58 -0.81 -19.57
C LYS A 81 -32.01 0.34 -18.76
N MET A 82 -32.86 1.22 -18.25
CA MET A 82 -32.46 2.34 -17.40
C MET A 82 -31.84 1.86 -16.08
N LEU A 83 -32.46 0.89 -15.41
CA LEU A 83 -31.94 0.30 -14.18
C LEU A 83 -30.59 -0.40 -14.40
N ALA A 84 -30.44 -1.16 -15.49
CA ALA A 84 -29.18 -1.81 -15.84
C ALA A 84 -28.06 -0.80 -16.07
N LYS A 85 -28.35 0.31 -16.77
CA LYS A 85 -27.37 1.39 -17.00
C LYS A 85 -26.95 2.07 -15.70
N ILE A 86 -27.88 2.30 -14.77
CA ILE A 86 -27.55 2.88 -13.46
C ILE A 86 -26.71 1.90 -12.63
N GLU A 87 -27.00 0.60 -12.69
CA GLU A 87 -26.22 -0.42 -12.00
C GLU A 87 -24.79 -0.53 -12.56
N GLU A 88 -24.64 -0.45 -13.89
CA GLU A 88 -23.33 -0.36 -14.56
C GLU A 88 -22.58 0.90 -14.12
N GLN A 89 -23.23 2.07 -14.13
CA GLN A 89 -22.64 3.32 -13.66
C GLN A 89 -22.18 3.25 -12.21
N LYS A 90 -22.88 2.49 -11.36
CA LYS A 90 -22.52 2.29 -9.96
C LYS A 90 -21.32 1.34 -9.80
N LYS A 91 -21.26 0.26 -10.58
CA LYS A 91 -20.24 -0.79 -10.44
C LYS A 91 -18.95 -0.50 -11.19
N TYR A 92 -19.05 0.12 -12.36
CA TYR A 92 -17.96 0.19 -13.33
C TYR A 92 -17.59 1.63 -13.71
N LEU A 93 -16.29 1.85 -13.82
CA LEU A 93 -15.71 2.95 -14.59
C LEU A 93 -15.49 2.44 -16.01
N ILE A 94 -15.92 3.19 -17.02
CA ILE A 94 -15.71 2.83 -18.42
C ILE A 94 -14.50 3.59 -18.93
N ALA A 95 -13.48 2.86 -19.40
CA ALA A 95 -12.26 3.42 -19.96
C ALA A 95 -12.38 3.49 -21.48
N GLY A 96 -12.79 4.65 -22.01
CA GLY A 96 -12.82 4.91 -23.44
C GLY A 96 -11.48 5.42 -23.98
N ALA A 97 -11.35 5.48 -25.30
CA ALA A 97 -10.17 6.05 -25.97
C ALA A 97 -9.94 7.52 -25.55
N ASP A 98 -10.95 8.38 -25.75
CA ASP A 98 -10.83 9.83 -25.50
C ASP A 98 -11.03 10.23 -24.04
N ARG A 99 -11.96 9.55 -23.34
CA ARG A 99 -12.34 9.90 -21.97
C ARG A 99 -12.81 8.70 -21.16
N ASN A 100 -12.60 8.79 -19.86
CA ASN A 100 -13.20 7.87 -18.90
C ASN A 100 -14.62 8.34 -18.54
N ALA A 101 -15.58 7.44 -18.57
CA ALA A 101 -16.93 7.67 -18.08
C ALA A 101 -17.13 7.03 -16.70
N ASN A 102 -18.11 7.56 -15.95
CA ASN A 102 -18.48 7.07 -14.61
C ASN A 102 -17.33 7.11 -13.59
N ALA A 103 -16.37 8.03 -13.69
CA ALA A 103 -15.22 8.04 -12.79
C ALA A 103 -15.56 8.34 -11.31
N LYS A 104 -16.69 9.00 -11.05
CA LYS A 104 -17.12 9.35 -9.70
C LYS A 104 -17.78 8.16 -8.99
N GLU A 105 -17.47 8.01 -7.72
CA GLU A 105 -18.21 7.14 -6.81
C GLU A 105 -19.39 7.93 -6.26
N ILE A 106 -20.61 7.44 -6.50
CA ILE A 106 -21.84 8.00 -5.93
C ILE A 106 -22.34 6.97 -4.93
N ALA A 107 -22.09 7.22 -3.65
CA ALA A 107 -22.37 6.29 -2.56
C ALA A 107 -23.09 6.98 -1.38
N TYR A 108 -24.08 7.84 -1.68
CA TYR A 108 -24.97 8.40 -0.66
C TYR A 108 -26.38 7.81 -0.81
N GLY A 109 -27.05 7.53 0.31
CA GLY A 109 -28.31 6.77 0.33
C GLY A 109 -29.46 7.37 -0.50
N GLY A 110 -29.44 8.68 -0.74
CA GLY A 110 -30.45 9.35 -1.58
C GLY A 110 -30.21 9.23 -3.10
N ALA A 111 -29.02 8.84 -3.54
CA ALA A 111 -28.67 8.83 -4.98
C ALA A 111 -29.44 7.77 -5.78
N TYR A 112 -29.80 6.68 -5.11
CA TYR A 112 -30.49 5.54 -5.71
C TYR A 112 -31.76 5.21 -4.95
N ALA A 113 -32.43 6.22 -4.36
CA ALA A 113 -33.67 6.01 -3.60
C ALA A 113 -34.80 5.38 -4.43
N SER A 114 -34.73 5.50 -5.75
CA SER A 114 -35.63 4.86 -6.71
C SER A 114 -35.28 3.42 -7.07
N MET A 115 -34.11 2.92 -6.63
CA MET A 115 -33.74 1.51 -6.73
C MET A 115 -34.02 0.81 -5.42
N GLU A 116 -34.65 -0.36 -5.47
CA GLU A 116 -34.82 -1.23 -4.30
C GLU A 116 -33.45 -1.76 -3.86
N GLY A 117 -32.79 -1.04 -2.96
CA GLY A 117 -31.51 -1.41 -2.39
C GLY A 117 -31.08 -0.40 -1.33
N GLU A 118 -30.80 -0.89 -0.13
CA GLU A 118 -30.29 -0.06 0.97
C GLU A 118 -28.95 0.57 0.56
N GLY A 119 -28.99 1.82 0.07
CA GLY A 119 -27.79 2.62 -0.18
C GLY A 119 -27.08 3.07 1.10
N ALA A 120 -27.54 2.61 2.26
CA ALA A 120 -26.94 2.86 3.55
C ALA A 120 -25.76 1.93 3.78
N PHE A 121 -24.65 2.49 4.29
CA PHE A 121 -23.52 1.68 4.70
C PHE A 121 -23.90 0.79 5.89
N SER A 122 -23.67 -0.51 5.76
CA SER A 122 -23.79 -1.48 6.84
C SER A 122 -22.45 -2.17 7.07
N VAL A 123 -22.01 -2.23 8.32
CA VAL A 123 -20.77 -2.91 8.72
C VAL A 123 -20.85 -4.41 8.44
N ASP A 124 -22.02 -5.01 8.61
CA ASP A 124 -22.21 -6.44 8.38
C ASP A 124 -22.15 -6.76 6.88
N ALA A 125 -22.80 -5.95 6.04
CA ALA A 125 -22.70 -6.07 4.58
C ALA A 125 -21.25 -5.85 4.09
N PHE A 126 -20.52 -4.91 4.69
CA PHE A 126 -19.10 -4.70 4.39
C PHE A 126 -18.26 -5.94 4.77
N ARG A 127 -18.51 -6.57 5.93
CA ARG A 127 -17.79 -7.78 6.36
C ARG A 127 -18.04 -8.98 5.44
N GLU A 128 -19.22 -9.08 4.86
CA GLU A 128 -19.56 -10.16 3.92
C GLU A 128 -18.95 -9.94 2.53
N THR A 129 -18.80 -8.68 2.11
CA THR A 129 -18.31 -8.32 0.76
C THR A 129 -16.82 -8.05 0.69
N PHE A 130 -16.19 -7.63 1.79
CA PHE A 130 -14.77 -7.32 1.83
C PHE A 130 -13.92 -8.60 1.73
N ALA A 131 -13.04 -8.63 0.73
CA ALA A 131 -12.11 -9.74 0.53
C ALA A 131 -10.71 -9.21 0.21
N LEU A 132 -9.70 -9.93 0.72
CA LEU A 132 -8.30 -9.68 0.42
C LEU A 132 -7.66 -10.96 -0.09
N THR A 133 -7.13 -10.93 -1.32
CA THR A 133 -6.50 -12.08 -1.98
C THR A 133 -5.07 -11.74 -2.35
N ILE A 134 -4.10 -12.45 -1.78
CA ILE A 134 -2.68 -12.23 -2.11
C ILE A 134 -2.39 -12.97 -3.42
N THR A 135 -1.89 -12.25 -4.42
CA THR A 135 -1.52 -12.80 -5.73
C THR A 135 -0.05 -13.19 -5.77
N ASP A 136 0.81 -12.29 -5.28
CA ASP A 136 2.26 -12.46 -5.28
C ASP A 136 2.84 -11.90 -3.98
N ALA A 137 3.79 -12.61 -3.39
CA ALA A 137 4.45 -12.21 -2.16
C ALA A 137 5.91 -12.65 -2.18
N SER A 138 6.79 -11.66 -2.10
CA SER A 138 8.23 -11.79 -1.95
C SER A 138 8.70 -11.02 -0.70
N GLU A 139 10.00 -10.98 -0.45
CA GLU A 139 10.55 -10.28 0.71
C GLU A 139 10.36 -8.76 0.64
N GLU A 140 10.53 -8.19 -0.55
CA GLU A 140 10.46 -6.74 -0.76
C GLU A 140 9.21 -6.29 -1.53
N ARG A 141 8.46 -7.21 -2.14
CA ARG A 141 7.26 -6.87 -2.93
C ARG A 141 6.07 -7.73 -2.55
N VAL A 142 4.90 -7.11 -2.40
CA VAL A 142 3.61 -7.82 -2.31
C VAL A 142 2.61 -7.23 -3.29
N VAL A 143 1.89 -8.10 -3.98
CA VAL A 143 0.74 -7.78 -4.82
C VAL A 143 -0.48 -8.50 -4.26
N PHE A 144 -1.52 -7.74 -3.93
CA PHE A 144 -2.77 -8.30 -3.42
C PHE A 144 -3.97 -7.56 -4.00
N GLU A 145 -5.09 -8.26 -4.06
CA GLU A 145 -6.37 -7.74 -4.46
C GLU A 145 -7.21 -7.39 -3.23
N MET A 146 -7.90 -6.26 -3.30
CA MET A 146 -8.77 -5.75 -2.26
C MET A 146 -10.13 -5.45 -2.88
N GLU A 147 -11.11 -6.31 -2.58
CA GLU A 147 -12.48 -6.25 -3.07
C GLU A 147 -13.42 -5.75 -1.96
N GLY A 148 -14.50 -5.05 -2.35
CA GLY A 148 -15.54 -4.58 -1.43
C GLY A 148 -15.22 -3.27 -0.71
N CYS A 149 -14.15 -2.57 -1.09
CA CYS A 149 -13.77 -1.28 -0.51
C CYS A 149 -13.95 -0.12 -1.50
N SER A 150 -14.08 1.11 -1.00
CA SER A 150 -14.14 2.30 -1.85
C SER A 150 -12.73 2.79 -2.23
N ALA A 151 -12.66 3.61 -3.28
CA ALA A 151 -11.41 4.24 -3.70
C ALA A 151 -10.83 5.16 -2.62
N ALA A 152 -11.67 5.69 -1.73
CA ALA A 152 -11.23 6.51 -0.61
C ALA A 152 -10.37 5.72 0.40
N PHE A 153 -10.79 4.50 0.75
CA PHE A 153 -9.99 3.62 1.64
C PHE A 153 -8.70 3.19 0.98
N ALA A 154 -8.76 2.74 -0.28
CA ALA A 154 -7.59 2.39 -1.07
C ALA A 154 -6.56 3.54 -1.10
N ASN A 155 -7.00 4.75 -1.46
CA ASN A 155 -6.10 5.90 -1.51
C ASN A 155 -5.61 6.34 -0.13
N ALA A 156 -6.42 6.20 0.93
CA ALA A 156 -5.98 6.48 2.30
C ALA A 156 -4.83 5.55 2.69
N PHE A 157 -4.95 4.24 2.47
CA PHE A 157 -3.86 3.29 2.74
C PHE A 157 -2.62 3.61 1.91
N ARG A 158 -2.76 3.88 0.60
CA ARG A 158 -1.63 4.26 -0.26
C ARG A 158 -0.89 5.49 0.30
N ARG A 159 -1.62 6.52 0.74
CA ARG A 159 -1.03 7.74 1.31
C ARG A 159 -0.32 7.46 2.64
N ILE A 160 -0.97 6.75 3.55
CA ILE A 160 -0.40 6.42 4.87
C ILE A 160 0.87 5.59 4.72
N ILE A 161 0.87 4.60 3.83
CA ILE A 161 2.05 3.76 3.53
C ILE A 161 3.24 4.62 3.09
N ILE A 162 3.01 5.60 2.20
CA ILE A 162 4.08 6.43 1.66
C ILE A 162 4.58 7.46 2.68
N SER A 163 3.68 8.10 3.44
CA SER A 163 4.02 9.31 4.20
C SER A 163 3.95 9.19 5.72
N GLU A 164 3.29 8.19 6.30
CA GLU A 164 2.99 8.18 7.74
C GLU A 164 3.48 6.94 8.48
N VAL A 165 3.78 5.85 7.75
CA VAL A 165 4.45 4.69 8.36
C VAL A 165 5.88 5.10 8.72
N PRO A 166 6.27 5.01 10.00
CA PRO A 166 7.58 5.49 10.44
C PRO A 166 8.71 4.52 10.09
N THR A 167 9.92 5.05 9.93
CA THR A 167 11.16 4.29 9.72
C THR A 167 12.33 4.97 10.45
N MET A 168 13.50 4.32 10.45
CA MET A 168 14.75 4.90 10.94
C MET A 168 15.58 5.40 9.75
N ALA A 169 16.11 6.62 9.83
CA ALA A 169 17.01 7.16 8.80
C ALA A 169 18.04 8.11 9.42
N ILE A 170 19.17 8.32 8.73
CA ILE A 170 20.23 9.25 9.16
C ILE A 170 19.71 10.69 9.09
N GLU A 171 19.84 11.43 10.19
CA GLU A 171 19.38 12.82 10.33
C GLU A 171 20.52 13.80 10.62
N LYS A 172 21.46 13.42 11.50
CA LYS A 172 22.65 14.23 11.76
C LYS A 172 23.90 13.48 11.30
N VAL A 173 24.80 14.20 10.64
CA VAL A 173 26.12 13.71 10.25
C VAL A 173 27.14 14.66 10.84
N TYR A 174 27.98 14.14 11.72
CA TYR A 174 29.11 14.86 12.31
C TYR A 174 30.36 14.51 11.50
N MET A 175 30.81 15.46 10.70
CA MET A 175 32.02 15.31 9.88
C MET A 175 33.24 15.62 10.74
N ILE A 176 34.14 14.65 10.89
CA ILE A 176 35.42 14.85 11.59
C ILE A 176 36.48 15.29 10.59
N ASN A 177 36.59 14.55 9.49
CA ASN A 177 37.50 14.85 8.40
C ASN A 177 36.92 14.37 7.08
N ASN A 178 36.87 15.24 6.07
CA ASN A 178 36.55 14.86 4.71
C ASN A 178 37.54 15.53 3.75
N THR A 179 38.43 14.72 3.19
CA THR A 179 39.38 15.16 2.15
C THR A 179 39.01 14.63 0.77
N SER A 180 37.80 14.07 0.63
CA SER A 180 37.28 13.57 -0.65
C SER A 180 36.91 14.73 -1.59
N VAL A 181 36.57 14.36 -2.82
CA VAL A 181 36.10 15.33 -3.84
C VAL A 181 34.64 15.73 -3.60
N VAL A 182 33.88 14.94 -2.84
CA VAL A 182 32.45 15.18 -2.62
C VAL A 182 32.30 16.16 -1.44
N PRO A 183 31.62 17.31 -1.64
CA PRO A 183 31.33 18.25 -0.57
C PRO A 183 30.53 17.63 0.57
N ASP A 184 30.74 18.11 1.79
CA ASP A 184 30.13 17.57 3.01
C ASP A 184 28.61 17.53 2.94
N GLU A 185 27.97 18.58 2.45
CA GLU A 185 26.52 18.69 2.35
C GLU A 185 25.92 17.68 1.37
N VAL A 186 26.61 17.44 0.25
CA VAL A 186 26.20 16.45 -0.75
C VAL A 186 26.39 15.04 -0.19
N PHE A 187 27.49 14.82 0.53
CA PHE A 187 27.76 13.51 1.12
C PHE A 187 26.79 13.19 2.25
N ALA A 188 26.51 14.14 3.14
CA ALA A 188 25.50 14.02 4.19
C ALA A 188 24.10 13.74 3.62
N HIS A 189 23.72 14.42 2.54
CA HIS A 189 22.46 14.16 1.85
C HIS A 189 22.38 12.72 1.31
N ARG A 190 23.47 12.20 0.72
CA ARG A 190 23.54 10.80 0.24
C ARG A 190 23.41 9.82 1.38
N LEU A 191 24.12 10.04 2.49
CA LEU A 191 24.03 9.21 3.70
C LEU A 191 22.61 9.20 4.25
N GLY A 192 21.94 10.35 4.26
CA GLY A 192 20.53 10.47 4.68
C GLY A 192 19.55 9.58 3.91
N LEU A 193 19.87 9.22 2.66
CA LEU A 193 19.03 8.37 1.81
C LEU A 193 19.33 6.87 1.92
N VAL A 194 20.34 6.47 2.70
CA VAL A 194 20.67 5.06 2.92
C VAL A 194 19.64 4.46 3.89
N PRO A 195 18.90 3.41 3.49
CA PRO A 195 17.91 2.78 4.35
C PRO A 195 18.59 2.03 5.50
N ILE A 196 18.14 2.30 6.73
CA ILE A 196 18.69 1.70 7.95
C ILE A 196 17.82 0.53 8.40
N LYS A 197 18.44 -0.63 8.61
CA LYS A 197 17.81 -1.86 9.08
C LYS A 197 17.61 -1.79 10.60
N ALA A 198 16.46 -1.26 11.00
CA ALA A 198 16.06 -1.18 12.40
C ALA A 198 14.53 -1.15 12.51
N ASP A 199 13.97 -1.87 13.49
CA ASP A 199 12.53 -1.87 13.76
C ASP A 199 12.12 -0.54 14.44
N PRO A 200 11.37 0.35 13.74
CA PRO A 200 10.99 1.65 14.28
C PRO A 200 10.06 1.54 15.49
N ALA A 201 9.40 0.39 15.73
CA ALA A 201 8.54 0.22 16.89
C ALA A 201 9.32 0.17 18.22
N ARG A 202 10.62 -0.17 18.17
CA ARG A 202 11.51 -0.22 19.35
C ARG A 202 12.10 1.13 19.72
N PHE A 203 11.94 2.14 18.88
CA PHE A 203 12.51 3.47 19.09
C PHE A 203 11.43 4.51 19.39
N GLU A 204 11.76 5.43 20.27
CA GLU A 204 10.96 6.61 20.60
C GLU A 204 11.25 7.74 19.59
N TYR A 205 10.28 8.65 19.43
CA TYR A 205 10.52 9.87 18.65
C TYR A 205 11.43 10.81 19.44
N ARG A 206 12.40 11.41 18.76
CA ARG A 206 13.29 12.41 19.35
C ARG A 206 12.69 13.81 19.19
N GLY A 207 12.44 14.50 20.31
CA GLY A 207 12.03 15.90 20.31
C GLY A 207 13.18 16.86 19.97
N PRO A 208 12.89 18.14 19.65
CA PRO A 208 13.91 19.11 19.23
C PRO A 208 15.02 19.38 20.26
N ASN A 209 14.70 19.25 21.55
CA ASN A 209 15.61 19.50 22.66
C ASN A 209 16.08 18.21 23.36
N ASP A 210 15.66 17.05 22.85
CA ASP A 210 16.01 15.78 23.48
C ASP A 210 17.44 15.38 23.08
N LEU A 211 18.22 14.98 24.08
CA LEU A 211 19.53 14.39 23.88
C LEU A 211 19.38 13.02 23.19
N ALA A 212 20.37 12.67 22.37
CA ALA A 212 20.44 11.34 21.79
C ALA A 212 20.72 10.32 22.90
N ASN A 213 19.85 9.31 23.03
CA ASN A 213 19.95 8.24 24.02
C ASN A 213 19.75 6.87 23.34
N GLU A 214 19.87 5.80 24.13
CA GLU A 214 19.78 4.43 23.62
C GLU A 214 18.40 4.05 23.08
N THR A 215 17.32 4.76 23.44
CA THR A 215 15.95 4.46 23.01
C THR A 215 15.47 5.29 21.82
N ASN A 216 16.14 6.41 21.49
CA ASN A 216 15.69 7.34 20.46
C ASN A 216 16.66 7.49 19.27
N THR A 217 17.91 7.05 19.40
CA THR A 217 18.96 7.29 18.39
C THR A 217 19.79 6.03 18.14
N ILE A 218 20.20 5.80 16.88
CA ILE A 218 21.23 4.82 16.51
C ILE A 218 22.45 5.58 16.02
N VAL A 219 23.63 5.23 16.52
CA VAL A 219 24.89 5.85 16.12
C VAL A 219 25.65 4.91 15.17
N LEU A 220 26.03 5.42 14.00
CA LEU A 220 26.87 4.71 13.03
C LEU A 220 28.15 5.53 12.80
N SER A 221 29.31 4.89 12.76
CA SER A 221 30.59 5.51 12.42
C SER A 221 31.06 5.05 11.04
N LEU A 222 31.79 5.91 10.33
CA LEU A 222 32.47 5.55 9.09
C LEU A 222 33.87 6.15 9.11
N HIS A 223 34.87 5.30 8.96
CA HIS A 223 36.26 5.68 8.78
C HIS A 223 36.85 4.94 7.59
N ALA A 224 37.19 5.67 6.54
CA ALA A 224 37.72 5.10 5.30
C ALA A 224 38.90 5.93 4.80
N ARG A 225 40.08 5.30 4.74
CA ARG A 225 41.30 5.88 4.19
C ARG A 225 41.73 5.13 2.93
N CYS A 226 41.80 5.85 1.82
CA CYS A 226 42.28 5.29 0.55
C CYS A 226 43.81 5.38 0.47
N HIS A 227 44.45 4.24 0.24
CA HIS A 227 45.90 4.15 0.13
C HIS A 227 46.31 3.09 -0.88
N ARG A 228 47.55 3.16 -1.35
CA ARG A 228 48.15 2.08 -2.12
C ARG A 228 48.83 1.12 -1.16
N GLU A 229 48.54 -0.17 -1.31
CA GLU A 229 49.24 -1.20 -0.58
C GLU A 229 50.73 -1.16 -0.96
N ARG A 230 51.61 -1.35 0.02
CA ARG A 230 53.05 -1.48 -0.23
C ARG A 230 53.38 -2.96 -0.24
N LEU A 231 53.86 -3.43 -1.39
CA LEU A 231 54.34 -4.81 -1.53
C LEU A 231 55.71 -4.95 -0.84
N ASP A 232 56.09 -6.19 -0.52
CA ASP A 232 57.34 -6.51 0.19
C ASP A 232 58.60 -6.03 -0.56
N ASP A 233 58.50 -5.80 -1.87
CA ASP A 233 59.55 -5.27 -2.74
C ASP A 233 59.63 -3.73 -2.75
N GLY A 234 58.76 -3.04 -2.01
CA GLY A 234 58.65 -1.58 -1.97
C GLY A 234 57.92 -0.96 -3.15
N SER A 235 57.40 -1.75 -4.09
CA SER A 235 56.56 -1.27 -5.17
C SER A 235 55.14 -0.95 -4.69
N LEU A 236 54.46 -0.05 -5.43
CA LEU A 236 53.08 0.34 -5.14
C LEU A 236 52.12 -0.71 -5.71
N GLY A 237 51.44 -1.43 -4.83
CA GLY A 237 50.42 -2.41 -5.17
C GLY A 237 49.05 -1.80 -5.47
N GLU A 238 47.99 -2.59 -5.24
CA GLU A 238 46.61 -2.20 -5.53
C GLU A 238 46.12 -1.05 -4.64
N VAL A 239 45.07 -0.36 -5.12
CA VAL A 239 44.44 0.74 -4.39
C VAL A 239 43.37 0.17 -3.47
N VAL A 240 43.60 0.28 -2.17
CA VAL A 240 42.65 -0.13 -1.13
C VAL A 240 41.66 1.01 -0.87
N ASN A 241 40.39 0.66 -0.62
CA ASN A 241 39.30 1.60 -0.28
C ASN A 241 39.05 2.71 -1.32
N ARG A 242 39.25 2.39 -2.61
CA ARG A 242 38.92 3.32 -3.71
C ARG A 242 37.43 3.63 -3.79
N SER A 243 36.58 2.63 -3.55
CA SER A 243 35.13 2.77 -3.51
C SER A 243 34.68 2.47 -2.09
N VAL A 244 34.00 3.42 -1.46
CA VAL A 244 33.43 3.26 -0.12
C VAL A 244 31.95 2.97 -0.26
N TYR A 245 31.51 1.85 0.30
CA TYR A 245 30.13 1.34 0.23
C TYR A 245 29.42 1.49 1.58
N SER A 246 28.11 1.22 1.61
CA SER A 246 27.27 1.33 2.80
C SER A 246 27.64 0.37 3.93
N ASN A 247 28.25 -0.77 3.62
CA ASN A 247 28.82 -1.68 4.64
C ASN A 247 29.97 -1.06 5.46
N ALA A 248 30.54 0.06 5.03
CA ALA A 248 31.55 0.79 5.80
C ALA A 248 30.94 1.56 6.99
N LEU A 249 29.61 1.70 7.06
CA LEU A 249 28.91 2.25 8.22
C LEU A 249 28.82 1.19 9.33
N GLN A 250 29.57 1.40 10.41
CA GLN A 250 29.66 0.48 11.54
C GLN A 250 28.83 0.98 12.72
N TRP A 251 28.04 0.10 13.32
CA TRP A 251 27.21 0.47 14.47
C TRP A 251 27.99 0.62 15.76
N CYS A 252 27.74 1.73 16.45
CA CYS A 252 28.29 2.08 17.75
C CYS A 252 27.21 1.91 18.83
N PRO A 253 27.12 0.73 19.48
CA PRO A 253 26.03 0.42 20.42
C PRO A 253 26.12 1.18 21.75
N ASP A 254 27.31 1.68 22.09
CA ASP A 254 27.57 2.42 23.34
C ASP A 254 27.40 3.94 23.16
N GLY A 255 26.95 4.38 21.99
CA GLY A 255 26.75 5.78 21.64
C GLY A 255 27.91 6.38 20.84
N SER A 256 27.98 7.71 20.88
CA SER A 256 28.97 8.52 20.16
C SER A 256 30.38 8.26 20.66
N GLN A 257 31.31 8.15 19.72
CA GLN A 257 32.75 7.99 20.02
C GLN A 257 33.49 9.34 19.95
N LEU A 258 32.78 10.41 19.59
CA LEU A 258 33.33 11.75 19.51
C LEU A 258 33.72 12.27 20.90
N PRO A 259 34.84 13.01 21.03
CA PRO A 259 35.23 13.60 22.30
C PRO A 259 34.14 14.57 22.81
N GLU A 260 33.79 14.44 24.09
CA GLU A 260 32.87 15.38 24.75
C GLU A 260 33.55 16.77 24.81
N GLU A 261 33.09 17.72 24.00
CA GLU A 261 33.47 19.12 24.15
C GLU A 261 32.64 19.75 25.28
N GLU A 262 33.20 20.75 25.97
CA GLU A 262 32.59 21.39 27.18
C GLU A 262 31.14 21.90 27.01
N ARG A 263 30.62 21.97 25.78
CA ARG A 263 29.28 22.47 25.45
C ARG A 263 28.39 21.53 24.65
N ALA A 264 28.88 20.36 24.22
CA ALA A 264 28.11 19.47 23.35
C ALA A 264 28.36 18.00 23.73
N LYS A 265 27.35 17.37 24.34
CA LYS A 265 27.26 15.91 24.40
C LYS A 265 26.56 15.41 23.15
N TYR A 266 27.27 14.65 22.33
CA TYR A 266 26.73 14.08 21.11
C TYR A 266 25.69 12.99 21.42
N SER A 267 25.91 12.19 22.47
CA SER A 267 24.95 11.22 22.98
C SER A 267 25.10 11.01 24.50
N ASP A 268 24.03 10.61 25.17
CA ASP A 268 24.02 10.28 26.60
C ASP A 268 23.47 8.86 26.84
N PHE A 269 24.12 7.86 26.26
CA PHE A 269 23.71 6.46 26.38
C PHE A 269 24.03 5.96 27.79
N LYS A 270 23.01 5.50 28.52
CA LYS A 270 23.21 4.95 29.88
C LYS A 270 23.55 3.47 29.88
N ARG A 271 23.21 2.78 28.79
CA ARG A 271 23.41 1.34 28.59
C ARG A 271 23.75 1.08 27.13
N SER A 272 24.41 -0.05 26.89
CA SER A 272 24.66 -0.50 25.52
C SER A 272 23.37 -0.93 24.87
N GLN A 273 23.13 -0.53 23.62
CA GLN A 273 21.99 -1.04 22.85
C GLN A 273 22.07 -2.56 22.64
N ARG A 274 23.26 -3.18 22.73
CA ARG A 274 23.40 -4.64 22.69
C ARG A 274 22.59 -5.37 23.78
N GLU A 275 22.31 -4.72 24.91
CA GLU A 275 21.45 -5.31 25.94
C GLU A 275 20.00 -5.50 25.47
N SER A 276 19.50 -4.63 24.58
CA SER A 276 18.13 -4.65 24.07
C SER A 276 18.00 -5.42 22.75
N PHE A 277 19.04 -5.39 21.92
CA PHE A 277 19.05 -5.97 20.57
C PHE A 277 19.79 -7.32 20.49
N GLY A 278 20.55 -7.71 21.53
CA GLY A 278 21.26 -8.99 21.59
C GLY A 278 22.32 -9.10 20.50
N GLU A 279 22.22 -10.15 19.68
CA GLU A 279 23.10 -10.42 18.54
C GLU A 279 22.67 -9.70 17.24
N GLU A 280 21.56 -8.97 17.25
CA GLU A 280 21.09 -8.21 16.08
C GLU A 280 22.04 -7.03 15.83
N GLU A 281 22.65 -6.97 14.64
CA GLU A 281 23.42 -5.81 14.20
C GLU A 281 22.53 -4.80 13.49
N LEU A 282 22.48 -3.59 14.04
CA LEU A 282 21.87 -2.44 13.38
C LEU A 282 22.83 -1.93 12.31
N GLY A 283 22.32 -1.60 11.12
CA GLY A 283 23.18 -1.20 10.01
C GLY A 283 22.38 -0.79 8.79
N CYS A 284 23.00 -0.86 7.62
CA CYS A 284 22.33 -0.60 6.36
C CYS A 284 21.47 -1.81 5.95
N VAL A 285 20.40 -1.56 5.19
CA VAL A 285 19.63 -2.66 4.57
C VAL A 285 20.43 -3.32 3.44
N HIS A 286 21.09 -2.50 2.63
CA HIS A 286 21.91 -2.93 1.50
C HIS A 286 23.37 -2.57 1.77
N ASP A 287 24.28 -3.53 1.57
CA ASP A 287 25.71 -3.42 1.90
C ASP A 287 26.57 -2.87 0.75
N ASP A 288 25.99 -2.74 -0.44
CA ASP A 288 26.67 -2.45 -1.70
C ASP A 288 26.31 -1.07 -2.29
N ILE A 289 25.67 -0.20 -1.52
CA ILE A 289 25.35 1.17 -1.97
C ILE A 289 26.65 1.97 -2.00
N LEU A 290 27.09 2.38 -3.19
CA LEU A 290 28.25 3.24 -3.34
C LEU A 290 28.00 4.62 -2.72
N LEU A 291 28.73 4.93 -1.65
CA LEU A 291 28.65 6.22 -0.96
C LEU A 291 29.53 7.26 -1.64
N VAL A 292 30.80 6.94 -1.87
CA VAL A 292 31.81 7.87 -2.40
C VAL A 292 32.99 7.09 -3.00
N LYS A 293 33.68 7.72 -3.96
CA LYS A 293 34.96 7.23 -4.49
C LYS A 293 36.09 8.13 -4.03
N LEU A 294 37.16 7.51 -3.56
CA LEU A 294 38.36 8.15 -3.03
C LEU A 294 39.55 7.93 -3.96
N ALA A 295 40.49 8.87 -3.92
CA ALA A 295 41.83 8.73 -4.48
C ALA A 295 42.84 8.43 -3.36
N PRO A 296 43.99 7.78 -3.66
CA PRO A 296 45.02 7.51 -2.66
C PRO A 296 45.48 8.79 -1.96
N GLY A 297 45.50 8.76 -0.63
CA GLY A 297 45.80 9.91 0.22
C GLY A 297 44.56 10.63 0.75
N GLN A 298 43.37 10.36 0.21
CA GLN A 298 42.10 10.86 0.74
C GLN A 298 41.55 9.95 1.84
N GLU A 299 40.82 10.59 2.74
CA GLU A 299 40.27 10.02 3.96
C GLU A 299 38.93 10.70 4.29
N ILE A 300 38.01 9.88 4.81
CA ILE A 300 36.73 10.31 5.35
C ILE A 300 36.58 9.68 6.74
N GLU A 301 36.21 10.52 7.70
CA GLU A 301 35.89 10.13 9.07
C GLU A 301 34.66 10.91 9.53
N LEU A 302 33.62 10.19 9.94
CA LEU A 302 32.35 10.78 10.36
C LEU A 302 31.55 9.89 11.30
N GLU A 303 30.55 10.49 11.93
CA GLU A 303 29.54 9.82 12.73
C GLU A 303 28.13 10.23 12.27
N CYS A 304 27.23 9.28 12.12
CA CYS A 304 25.85 9.45 11.69
C CYS A 304 24.89 9.09 12.83
N HIS A 305 23.92 9.96 13.11
CA HIS A 305 22.84 9.70 14.06
C HIS A 305 21.55 9.44 13.29
N CYS A 306 21.02 8.23 13.46
CA CYS A 306 19.76 7.82 12.88
C CYS A 306 18.62 8.02 13.88
N VAL A 307 17.52 8.58 13.41
CA VAL A 307 16.34 8.85 14.23
C VAL A 307 15.08 8.32 13.56
N LYS A 308 14.06 8.09 14.37
CA LYS A 308 12.73 7.73 13.92
C LYS A 308 12.02 8.94 13.32
N GLY A 309 11.45 8.78 12.13
CA GLY A 309 10.68 9.82 11.44
C GLY A 309 9.65 9.24 10.48
N ILE A 310 8.91 10.11 9.80
CA ILE A 310 7.85 9.74 8.86
C ILE A 310 8.08 10.36 7.47
N GLY A 311 7.63 9.67 6.42
CA GLY A 311 7.80 10.11 5.03
C GLY A 311 7.18 11.49 4.70
N GLN A 312 6.23 11.97 5.50
CA GLN A 312 5.62 13.30 5.37
C GLN A 312 6.63 14.41 5.66
N GLU A 313 7.58 14.19 6.57
CA GLU A 313 8.62 15.16 6.91
C GLU A 313 9.72 15.17 5.85
N HIS A 314 10.17 13.98 5.43
CA HIS A 314 11.16 13.82 4.37
C HIS A 314 11.05 12.44 3.73
N SER A 315 11.25 12.37 2.40
CA SER A 315 11.12 11.13 1.62
C SER A 315 12.05 10.00 2.08
N LYS A 316 13.18 10.32 2.71
CA LYS A 316 14.12 9.34 3.29
C LYS A 316 13.50 8.41 4.34
N TRP A 317 12.40 8.83 4.98
CA TRP A 317 11.67 8.01 5.94
C TRP A 317 10.52 7.21 5.30
N SER A 318 10.34 7.28 3.98
CA SER A 318 9.34 6.45 3.31
C SER A 318 9.79 4.99 3.34
N PRO A 319 8.98 4.05 3.87
CA PRO A 319 9.35 2.63 3.94
C PRO A 319 9.23 1.91 2.60
N VAL A 320 8.77 2.60 1.56
CA VAL A 320 8.46 2.02 0.25
C VAL A 320 9.20 2.77 -0.84
N GLY A 321 9.73 2.05 -1.82
CA GLY A 321 10.19 2.65 -3.07
C GLY A 321 8.98 3.16 -3.86
N THR A 322 7.91 2.37 -3.91
CA THR A 322 6.62 2.78 -4.44
C THR A 322 5.46 2.00 -3.83
N CYS A 323 4.31 2.66 -3.75
CA CYS A 323 3.04 2.03 -3.44
C CYS A 323 1.97 2.61 -4.35
N TRP A 324 1.29 1.74 -5.09
CA TRP A 324 0.26 2.14 -6.02
C TRP A 324 -0.81 1.07 -6.12
N TYR A 325 -1.96 1.46 -6.69
CA TYR A 325 -3.04 0.54 -6.96
C TYR A 325 -3.68 0.86 -8.30
N ARG A 326 -4.31 -0.14 -8.89
CA ARG A 326 -5.17 -0.01 -10.07
C ARG A 326 -6.49 -0.72 -9.82
N MET A 327 -7.56 -0.25 -10.45
CA MET A 327 -8.81 -1.00 -10.48
C MET A 327 -8.64 -2.24 -11.35
N VAL A 328 -9.29 -3.35 -10.98
CA VAL A 328 -9.31 -4.56 -11.80
C VAL A 328 -10.06 -4.24 -13.11
N PRO A 329 -9.42 -4.43 -14.28
CA PRO A 329 -10.09 -4.29 -15.55
C PRO A 329 -11.00 -5.49 -15.85
N GLU A 330 -12.06 -5.25 -16.59
CA GLU A 330 -12.96 -6.24 -17.17
C GLU A 330 -13.20 -5.83 -18.63
N ILE A 331 -12.90 -6.73 -19.56
CA ILE A 331 -13.15 -6.52 -20.98
C ILE A 331 -14.44 -7.24 -21.34
N THR A 332 -15.45 -6.46 -21.75
CA THR A 332 -16.77 -6.97 -22.10
C THR A 332 -17.04 -6.78 -23.58
N ILE A 333 -17.55 -7.82 -24.22
CA ILE A 333 -18.14 -7.75 -25.56
C ILE A 333 -19.63 -7.43 -25.37
N LEU A 334 -20.06 -6.26 -25.83
CA LEU A 334 -21.44 -5.78 -25.73
C LEU A 334 -22.31 -6.39 -26.84
N GLU A 335 -21.76 -6.45 -28.06
CA GLU A 335 -22.40 -7.06 -29.22
C GLU A 335 -21.50 -8.14 -29.83
N PRO A 336 -22.05 -9.26 -30.35
CA PRO A 336 -21.24 -10.30 -30.95
C PRO A 336 -20.36 -9.77 -32.10
N ILE A 337 -19.05 -9.82 -31.90
CA ILE A 337 -18.06 -9.46 -32.94
C ILE A 337 -18.00 -10.63 -33.94
N THR A 338 -18.44 -10.40 -35.17
CA THR A 338 -18.56 -11.45 -36.19
C THR A 338 -17.94 -11.10 -37.54
N GLY A 339 -17.66 -12.13 -38.35
CA GLY A 339 -17.20 -11.96 -39.73
C GLY A 339 -15.91 -11.14 -39.86
N ALA A 340 -15.94 -10.09 -40.68
CA ALA A 340 -14.79 -9.21 -40.92
C ALA A 340 -14.32 -8.46 -39.66
N ASP A 341 -15.25 -8.08 -38.78
CA ASP A 341 -14.88 -7.42 -37.52
C ASP A 341 -14.12 -8.37 -36.60
N ALA A 342 -14.46 -9.67 -36.61
CA ALA A 342 -13.73 -10.65 -35.83
C ALA A 342 -12.27 -10.75 -36.29
N ASP A 343 -12.01 -10.66 -37.60
CA ASP A 343 -10.65 -10.65 -38.14
C ASP A 343 -9.87 -9.40 -37.71
N VAL A 344 -10.49 -8.21 -37.78
CA VAL A 344 -9.87 -6.95 -37.32
C VAL A 344 -9.57 -6.98 -35.82
N PHE A 345 -10.52 -7.46 -35.01
CA PHE A 345 -10.32 -7.58 -33.56
C PHE A 345 -9.18 -8.54 -33.23
N MET A 346 -9.15 -9.72 -33.87
CA MET A 346 -8.12 -10.71 -33.60
C MET A 346 -6.74 -10.21 -34.03
N GLU A 347 -6.61 -9.55 -35.19
CA GLU A 347 -5.36 -8.95 -35.64
C GLU A 347 -4.84 -7.90 -34.65
N ARG A 348 -5.71 -7.00 -34.18
CA ARG A 348 -5.29 -5.87 -33.34
C ARG A 348 -5.17 -6.19 -31.87
N CYS A 349 -6.05 -7.03 -31.33
CA CYS A 349 -6.18 -7.24 -29.88
C CYS A 349 -5.72 -8.62 -29.42
N ALA A 350 -5.67 -9.63 -30.29
CA ALA A 350 -5.33 -11.00 -29.91
C ALA A 350 -3.98 -11.49 -30.44
N ASN A 351 -3.63 -11.19 -31.69
CA ASN A 351 -2.52 -11.85 -32.41
C ASN A 351 -1.23 -11.03 -32.42
N PHE A 352 -1.01 -10.18 -31.40
CA PHE A 352 0.23 -9.39 -31.33
C PHE A 352 1.44 -10.18 -30.81
N ASN A 353 1.22 -11.35 -30.20
CA ASN A 353 2.26 -12.25 -29.71
C ASN A 353 1.75 -13.70 -29.67
N ASP A 354 2.59 -14.66 -30.02
CA ASP A 354 2.27 -16.09 -30.10
C ASP A 354 1.89 -16.70 -28.73
N THR A 355 2.30 -16.06 -27.62
CA THR A 355 1.98 -16.51 -26.26
C THR A 355 0.70 -15.90 -25.70
N HIS A 356 0.01 -15.04 -26.45
CA HIS A 356 -1.17 -14.33 -25.97
C HIS A 356 -2.45 -15.15 -26.17
N ALA A 357 -3.27 -15.27 -25.11
CA ALA A 357 -4.43 -16.15 -25.09
C ALA A 357 -5.70 -15.53 -24.46
N CYS A 358 -5.81 -14.20 -24.35
CA CYS A 358 -6.99 -13.59 -23.72
C CYS A 358 -8.27 -13.69 -24.58
N TYR A 359 -8.14 -13.93 -25.88
CA TYR A 359 -9.27 -14.04 -26.81
C TYR A 359 -9.12 -15.27 -27.70
N ALA A 360 -10.24 -15.89 -28.04
CA ALA A 360 -10.32 -16.96 -29.00
C ALA A 360 -11.32 -16.60 -30.10
N CYS A 361 -11.03 -16.99 -31.34
CA CYS A 361 -11.98 -16.91 -32.43
C CYS A 361 -12.50 -18.31 -32.75
N GLU A 362 -13.83 -18.49 -32.69
CA GLU A 362 -14.50 -19.72 -33.10
C GLU A 362 -15.20 -19.53 -34.45
N GLY A 363 -15.38 -20.60 -35.23
CA GLY A 363 -16.10 -20.57 -36.50
C GLY A 363 -15.23 -20.38 -37.75
N LYS A 364 -15.88 -20.33 -38.93
CA LYS A 364 -15.25 -20.16 -40.25
C LYS A 364 -16.05 -19.18 -41.11
N GLY A 365 -15.36 -18.38 -41.92
CA GLY A 365 -15.98 -17.38 -42.81
C GLY A 365 -16.80 -16.35 -42.04
N ASP A 366 -18.00 -16.03 -42.52
CA ASP A 366 -18.89 -15.05 -41.89
C ASP A 366 -19.45 -15.48 -40.53
N LYS A 367 -19.28 -16.74 -40.14
CA LYS A 367 -19.68 -17.27 -38.82
C LYS A 367 -18.57 -17.21 -37.78
N LYS A 368 -17.47 -16.51 -38.07
CA LYS A 368 -16.43 -16.25 -37.07
C LYS A 368 -17.01 -15.44 -35.91
N THR A 369 -16.72 -15.82 -34.69
CA THR A 369 -17.13 -15.12 -33.47
C THR A 369 -15.96 -15.01 -32.51
N VAL A 370 -15.76 -13.82 -31.92
CA VAL A 370 -14.76 -13.62 -30.87
C VAL A 370 -15.36 -13.99 -29.51
N LYS A 371 -14.62 -14.79 -28.74
CA LYS A 371 -14.89 -15.08 -27.33
C LYS A 371 -13.77 -14.56 -26.45
N VAL A 372 -14.17 -13.98 -25.32
CA VAL A 372 -13.25 -13.62 -24.24
C VAL A 372 -12.92 -14.88 -23.45
N VAL A 373 -11.64 -15.25 -23.41
CA VAL A 373 -11.13 -16.38 -22.62
C VAL A 373 -10.75 -15.89 -21.21
N GLU A 374 -10.08 -14.75 -21.16
CA GLU A 374 -9.67 -14.09 -19.92
C GLU A 374 -10.30 -12.70 -19.86
N THR A 375 -11.31 -12.53 -18.99
CA THR A 375 -12.07 -11.29 -18.84
C THR A 375 -11.22 -10.14 -18.31
N ARG A 376 -10.19 -10.42 -17.52
CA ARG A 376 -9.29 -9.39 -17.02
C ARG A 376 -8.42 -8.79 -18.12
N GLY A 377 -8.12 -9.58 -19.14
CA GLY A 377 -7.13 -9.25 -20.17
C GLY A 377 -5.71 -9.10 -19.61
N CYS A 378 -4.71 -9.21 -20.48
CA CYS A 378 -3.36 -8.78 -20.14
C CYS A 378 -3.23 -7.24 -20.23
N ASP A 379 -2.17 -6.67 -19.66
CA ASP A 379 -1.96 -5.21 -19.66
C ASP A 379 -2.00 -4.60 -21.08
N LEU A 380 -1.53 -5.34 -22.10
CA LEU A 380 -1.57 -4.90 -23.50
C LEU A 380 -2.97 -4.94 -24.11
N CYS A 381 -3.81 -5.91 -23.71
CA CYS A 381 -5.18 -6.02 -24.21
C CYS A 381 -6.06 -4.89 -23.71
N VAL A 382 -5.87 -4.48 -22.46
CA VAL A 382 -6.63 -3.37 -21.88
C VAL A 382 -6.45 -2.11 -22.72
N GLU A 383 -5.20 -1.77 -23.09
CA GLU A 383 -4.94 -0.57 -23.91
C GLU A 383 -5.32 -0.78 -25.39
N ARG A 384 -5.04 -1.94 -25.99
CA ARG A 384 -5.42 -2.21 -27.40
C ARG A 384 -6.93 -2.21 -27.62
N VAL A 385 -7.70 -2.83 -26.72
CA VAL A 385 -9.17 -2.81 -26.79
C VAL A 385 -9.69 -1.40 -26.52
N ARG A 386 -9.08 -0.67 -25.59
CA ARG A 386 -9.43 0.74 -25.33
C ARG A 386 -9.19 1.63 -26.55
N GLU A 387 -8.07 1.48 -27.26
CA GLU A 387 -7.81 2.21 -28.49
C GLU A 387 -8.85 1.87 -29.57
N LEU A 388 -9.22 0.59 -29.71
CA LEU A 388 -10.22 0.15 -30.67
C LEU A 388 -11.61 0.77 -30.40
N THR A 389 -11.97 1.02 -29.12
CA THR A 389 -13.23 1.73 -28.80
C THR A 389 -13.30 3.16 -29.35
N GLY A 390 -12.19 3.76 -29.78
CA GLY A 390 -12.17 5.08 -30.41
C GLY A 390 -12.54 5.06 -31.90
N GLU A 391 -12.59 3.89 -32.53
CA GLU A 391 -12.94 3.76 -33.93
C GLU A 391 -14.47 3.68 -34.14
N PRO A 392 -14.99 4.22 -35.25
CA PRO A 392 -16.43 4.23 -35.52
C PRO A 392 -17.04 2.81 -35.50
N GLY A 393 -18.07 2.61 -34.67
CA GLY A 393 -18.81 1.35 -34.58
C GLY A 393 -18.20 0.29 -33.67
N TRP A 394 -17.08 0.58 -33.00
CA TRP A 394 -16.49 -0.30 -31.99
C TRP A 394 -16.91 0.02 -30.56
N ASP A 395 -17.27 1.27 -30.28
CA ASP A 395 -17.80 1.74 -29.00
C ASP A 395 -19.11 1.04 -28.59
N GLU A 396 -19.90 0.61 -29.57
CA GLU A 396 -21.13 -0.18 -29.36
C GLU A 396 -20.85 -1.68 -29.16
N LYS A 397 -19.70 -2.19 -29.64
CA LYS A 397 -19.38 -3.63 -29.65
C LYS A 397 -18.54 -4.08 -28.46
N ILE A 398 -17.65 -3.22 -27.97
CA ILE A 398 -16.68 -3.55 -26.92
C ILE A 398 -16.60 -2.46 -25.87
N ALA A 399 -16.36 -2.85 -24.63
CA ALA A 399 -16.12 -1.92 -23.54
C ALA A 399 -15.00 -2.41 -22.63
N VAL A 400 -14.09 -1.49 -22.29
CA VAL A 400 -13.12 -1.70 -21.20
C VAL A 400 -13.73 -1.12 -19.93
N ARG A 401 -14.15 -1.99 -19.03
CA ARG A 401 -14.69 -1.63 -17.72
C ARG A 401 -13.60 -1.79 -16.66
N LYS A 402 -13.72 -1.05 -15.57
CA LYS A 402 -12.88 -1.17 -14.37
C LYS A 402 -13.77 -1.21 -13.15
N HIS A 403 -13.61 -2.23 -12.32
CA HIS A 403 -14.41 -2.39 -11.10
C HIS A 403 -14.09 -1.29 -10.09
N LYS A 404 -15.10 -0.54 -9.65
CA LYS A 404 -14.88 0.58 -8.72
C LYS A 404 -14.53 0.15 -7.30
N ASN A 405 -14.89 -1.08 -6.92
CA ASN A 405 -14.72 -1.64 -5.58
C ASN A 405 -13.67 -2.76 -5.50
N HIS A 406 -12.89 -2.98 -6.56
CA HIS A 406 -11.90 -4.06 -6.65
C HIS A 406 -10.58 -3.52 -7.15
N PHE A 407 -9.57 -3.54 -6.28
CA PHE A 407 -8.27 -2.93 -6.53
C PHE A 407 -7.16 -3.96 -6.45
N ILE A 408 -6.18 -3.84 -7.34
CA ILE A 408 -4.91 -4.55 -7.29
C ILE A 408 -3.91 -3.58 -6.67
N PHE A 409 -3.46 -3.88 -5.45
CA PHE A 409 -2.45 -3.13 -4.72
C PHE A 409 -1.07 -3.73 -4.94
N THR A 410 -0.08 -2.86 -5.15
CA THR A 410 1.33 -3.22 -5.18
C THR A 410 2.08 -2.38 -4.16
N ILE A 411 2.85 -3.05 -3.30
CA ILE A 411 3.72 -2.40 -2.30
C ILE A 411 5.13 -2.94 -2.51
N GLU A 412 6.07 -2.04 -2.77
CA GLU A 412 7.50 -2.34 -2.90
C GLU A 412 8.24 -1.66 -1.75
N SER A 413 8.71 -2.46 -0.80
CA SER A 413 9.51 -2.03 0.35
C SER A 413 10.94 -1.72 -0.06
N VAL A 414 11.58 -0.78 0.65
CA VAL A 414 13.03 -0.54 0.54
C VAL A 414 13.89 -1.53 1.35
N GLY A 415 13.25 -2.50 2.02
CA GLY A 415 13.87 -3.60 2.77
C GLY A 415 13.98 -3.37 4.29
N GLN A 416 13.67 -2.17 4.79
CA GLN A 416 13.64 -1.89 6.24
C GLN A 416 12.54 -2.69 6.98
N MET A 417 11.42 -2.95 6.30
CA MET A 417 10.28 -3.70 6.84
C MET A 417 9.65 -4.56 5.75
N LYS A 418 9.09 -5.71 6.12
CA LYS A 418 8.34 -6.55 5.18
C LYS A 418 7.07 -5.83 4.70
N PRO A 419 6.70 -5.90 3.41
CA PRO A 419 5.52 -5.22 2.86
C PRO A 419 4.21 -5.54 3.60
N GLY A 420 4.03 -6.79 4.03
CA GLY A 420 2.86 -7.18 4.82
C GLY A 420 2.79 -6.51 6.19
N THR A 421 3.93 -6.19 6.80
CA THR A 421 4.00 -5.41 8.05
C THR A 421 3.67 -3.95 7.78
N ILE A 422 4.21 -3.36 6.71
CA ILE A 422 3.93 -1.98 6.30
C ILE A 422 2.42 -1.76 6.13
N PHE A 423 1.73 -2.67 5.44
CA PHE A 423 0.27 -2.57 5.28
C PHE A 423 -0.48 -2.68 6.62
N LYS A 424 -0.07 -3.59 7.51
CA LYS A 424 -0.66 -3.72 8.86
C LYS A 424 -0.48 -2.45 9.69
N GLU A 425 0.70 -1.83 9.65
CA GLU A 425 0.96 -0.56 10.34
C GLU A 425 0.10 0.57 9.76
N ALA A 426 -0.06 0.64 8.44
CA ALA A 426 -0.93 1.63 7.81
C ALA A 426 -2.40 1.50 8.27
N VAL A 427 -2.91 0.28 8.42
CA VAL A 427 -4.25 0.02 8.97
C VAL A 427 -4.36 0.49 10.42
N LYS A 428 -3.36 0.21 11.26
CA LYS A 428 -3.32 0.66 12.66
C LYS A 428 -3.29 2.18 12.78
N ILE A 429 -2.51 2.86 11.93
CA ILE A 429 -2.42 4.33 11.90
C ILE A 429 -3.77 4.93 11.56
N LEU A 430 -4.45 4.42 10.52
CA LEU A 430 -5.79 4.90 10.16
C LEU A 430 -6.79 4.70 11.31
N ALA A 431 -6.78 3.52 11.94
CA ALA A 431 -7.65 3.24 13.09
C ALA A 431 -7.36 4.16 14.29
N SER A 432 -6.08 4.40 14.59
CA SER A 432 -5.66 5.31 15.67
C SER A 432 -6.12 6.74 15.40
N LYS A 433 -6.02 7.23 14.16
CA LYS A 433 -6.53 8.55 13.77
C LYS A 433 -8.04 8.69 14.05
N CYS A 434 -8.82 7.69 13.66
CA CYS A 434 -10.26 7.67 13.95
C CYS A 434 -10.52 7.68 15.47
N GLN A 435 -9.78 6.88 16.23
CA GLN A 435 -9.93 6.81 17.69
C GLN A 435 -9.56 8.14 18.38
N ASN A 436 -8.52 8.82 17.91
CA ASN A 436 -8.09 10.10 18.44
C ASN A 436 -9.17 11.17 18.24
N VAL A 437 -9.77 11.22 17.03
CA VAL A 437 -10.90 12.11 16.75
C VAL A 437 -12.08 11.79 17.66
N LEU A 438 -12.45 10.51 17.81
CA LEU A 438 -13.54 10.08 18.69
C LEU A 438 -13.30 10.39 20.16
N SER A 439 -12.05 10.40 20.63
CA SER A 439 -11.73 10.74 22.02
C SER A 439 -11.75 12.24 22.32
N THR A 440 -11.69 13.07 21.26
CA THR A 440 -11.71 14.54 21.37
C THR A 440 -13.15 15.09 21.25
N LEU A 441 -14.05 14.32 20.63
CA LEU A 441 -15.50 14.55 20.63
C LEU A 441 -16.10 14.15 21.96
#